data_AF-A0A8T4UZH9-F1
#
_entry.id   AF-A0A8T4UZH9-F1
#
_cell.length_a   1.000
_cell.length_b   1.000
_cell.length_c   1.000
_cell.angle_alpha   90.00
_cell.angle_beta   90.00
_cell.angle_gamma   90.00
#
_symmetry.space_group_name_H-M   'P 1'
#
loop_
_entity.id
_entity.type
_entity.pdbx_description
1 polymer ?
#
loop_
_entity_poly.entity_id
_entity_poly.type
_entity_poly.pdbx_seq_one_letter_code
_entity_poly.pdbx_strand_id
1 'polypeptide(L)'
;MEIDERSLDQKLIKSGKKPAELKAFLKGIILNDLEASQPSDLLALCGHSGLSPKDTQALYQIIYDGIEEALSNGKKKGPAEVSVRSMEGLVLDGSEQIKVVSPGYRLTIDPTYTSRHIFVSDTHIGSKHDNIEGLEKMFDRAVAIGAKTILHSGDLVDGAFAHRDMYLYLRDGCQTFDGQYERVITKWPRREGVTTFFIAGNHDHFFQTNAGVDICRHIASARGDMKYLKSESIEDVFGRDDYDPEHLARILESKKLGSGRVGAVRIGPDHLPPEQRNTIMMMLHPGDGSARTLSYKPQQIIKNLTMLLYSFENMTNPNGRRIKPHILQIGHYHKADMNLLRNVYVFQAGTMKLADEFHEVRNLDNMMGFWTVEITSKRDGDIVRLAERFEHAYVDPSRCSRTVVSQK
;
A
#
# COMPACT_ATOMS: atom_id res chain seq x y z
N MET A 1 -13.87 14.99 -32.30
CA MET A 1 -13.81 15.46 -33.70
C MET A 1 -12.93 14.45 -34.42
N GLU A 2 -13.43 13.72 -35.42
CA GLU A 2 -12.55 12.87 -36.23
C GLU A 2 -11.61 13.80 -37.01
N ILE A 3 -10.40 13.96 -36.51
CA ILE A 3 -9.33 14.62 -37.23
C ILE A 3 -8.75 13.56 -38.15
N ASP A 4 -9.16 13.60 -39.42
CA ASP A 4 -8.54 12.85 -40.51
C ASP A 4 -7.03 13.17 -40.54
N GLU A 5 -6.22 12.18 -40.15
CA GLU A 5 -4.76 12.22 -40.07
C GLU A 5 -4.11 12.72 -41.38
N ARG A 6 -4.75 12.48 -42.54
CA ARG A 6 -4.22 12.90 -43.85
C ARG A 6 -4.33 14.40 -44.11
N SER A 7 -5.19 15.13 -43.40
CA SER A 7 -5.40 16.57 -43.59
C SER A 7 -4.45 17.44 -42.75
N LEU A 8 -4.01 16.94 -41.57
CA LEU A 8 -3.11 17.67 -40.67
C LEU A 8 -1.66 17.64 -41.20
N ASP A 9 -1.22 16.48 -41.68
CA ASP A 9 0.11 16.28 -42.30
C ASP A 9 0.30 17.14 -43.55
N GLN A 10 -0.70 17.20 -44.44
CA GLN A 10 -0.61 18.01 -45.66
C GLN A 10 -0.59 19.53 -45.39
N LYS A 11 -1.19 19.99 -44.29
CA LYS A 11 -1.21 21.41 -43.91
C LYS A 11 0.09 21.83 -43.23
N LEU A 12 0.67 21.00 -42.37
CA LEU A 12 1.95 21.27 -41.72
C LEU A 12 3.11 21.28 -42.73
N ILE A 13 3.15 20.30 -43.63
CA ILE A 13 4.19 20.13 -44.65
C ILE A 13 4.18 21.25 -45.71
N LYS A 14 3.01 21.78 -46.09
CA LYS A 14 2.89 22.85 -47.11
C LYS A 14 3.04 24.28 -46.59
N SER A 15 2.96 24.50 -45.27
CA SER A 15 2.70 25.86 -44.77
C SER A 15 3.92 26.78 -44.71
N GLY A 16 5.15 26.27 -44.67
CA GLY A 16 6.36 27.11 -44.58
C GLY A 16 6.31 28.15 -43.45
N LYS A 17 5.48 27.91 -42.43
CA LYS A 17 5.11 28.92 -41.42
C LYS A 17 6.23 29.12 -40.41
N LYS A 18 6.41 30.37 -40.00
CA LYS A 18 7.38 30.77 -38.97
C LYS A 18 6.92 30.30 -37.57
N PRO A 19 7.84 30.01 -36.63
CA PRO A 19 7.55 29.40 -35.32
C PRO A 19 6.43 30.05 -34.49
N ALA A 20 6.23 31.36 -34.60
CA ALA A 20 5.20 32.09 -33.87
C ALA A 20 3.76 31.73 -34.30
N GLU A 21 3.55 31.34 -35.56
CA GLU A 21 2.24 30.92 -36.06
C GLU A 21 1.93 29.46 -35.70
N LEU A 22 2.97 28.61 -35.62
CA LEU A 22 2.87 27.24 -35.12
C LEU A 22 2.50 27.20 -33.63
N LYS A 23 3.06 28.15 -32.85
CA LYS A 23 2.77 28.38 -31.44
C LYS A 23 1.29 28.68 -31.18
N ALA A 24 0.64 29.50 -32.00
CA ALA A 24 -0.78 29.82 -31.85
C ALA A 24 -1.68 28.64 -32.23
N PHE A 25 -1.30 27.87 -33.25
CA PHE A 25 -2.01 26.68 -33.71
C PHE A 25 -1.98 25.55 -32.66
N LEU A 26 -0.80 25.21 -32.13
CA LEU A 26 -0.64 24.17 -31.10
C LEU A 26 -1.28 24.58 -29.77
N LYS A 27 -1.17 25.85 -29.38
CA LYS A 27 -1.83 26.36 -28.17
C LYS A 27 -3.36 26.28 -28.29
N GLY A 28 -3.91 26.40 -29.50
CA GLY A 28 -5.34 26.20 -29.78
C GLY A 28 -5.80 24.75 -29.77
N ILE A 29 -4.92 23.78 -30.07
CA ILE A 29 -5.19 22.34 -29.97
C ILE A 29 -5.09 21.90 -28.50
N ILE A 30 -4.01 22.28 -27.82
CA ILE A 30 -3.75 21.98 -26.41
C ILE A 30 -4.91 22.51 -25.54
N LEU A 31 -5.26 23.79 -25.63
CA LEU A 31 -6.28 24.38 -24.74
C LEU A 31 -7.71 23.89 -24.99
N ASN A 32 -8.04 23.35 -26.17
CA ASN A 32 -9.39 22.86 -26.48
C ASN A 32 -9.52 21.33 -26.35
N ASP A 33 -8.44 20.55 -26.48
CA ASP A 33 -8.43 19.08 -26.45
C ASP A 33 -7.60 18.49 -25.28
N LEU A 34 -7.18 19.28 -24.29
CA LEU A 34 -6.43 18.84 -23.09
C LEU A 34 -7.20 17.91 -22.14
N GLU A 35 -8.52 17.75 -22.32
CA GLU A 35 -9.22 16.64 -21.66
C GLU A 35 -8.91 15.27 -22.31
N ALA A 36 -8.37 15.27 -23.54
CA ALA A 36 -8.34 14.13 -24.46
C ALA A 36 -6.97 13.81 -25.08
N SER A 37 -5.91 14.58 -24.80
CA SER A 37 -4.58 14.39 -25.41
C SER A 37 -3.47 14.14 -24.37
N GLN A 38 -2.60 13.16 -24.65
CA GLN A 38 -1.56 12.69 -23.73
C GLN A 38 -0.27 13.54 -23.86
N PRO A 39 0.47 13.78 -22.76
CA PRO A 39 1.75 14.49 -22.75
C PRO A 39 2.76 14.01 -23.81
N SER A 40 2.73 12.73 -24.13
CA SER A 40 3.59 12.04 -25.10
C SER A 40 3.40 12.53 -26.55
N ASP A 41 2.19 12.94 -26.93
CA ASP A 41 1.85 13.30 -28.33
C ASP A 41 2.45 14.67 -28.70
N LEU A 42 2.60 15.50 -27.68
CA LEU A 42 3.18 16.82 -27.75
C LEU A 42 4.72 16.78 -27.74
N LEU A 43 5.33 15.83 -27.02
CA LEU A 43 6.78 15.60 -27.01
C LEU A 43 7.31 15.07 -28.37
N ALA A 44 6.48 14.33 -29.11
CA ALA A 44 6.81 13.82 -30.44
C ALA A 44 6.96 14.94 -31.49
N LEU A 45 6.18 16.02 -31.39
CA LEU A 45 6.30 17.23 -32.25
C LEU A 45 7.68 17.92 -32.11
N CYS A 46 8.31 17.83 -30.94
CA CYS A 46 9.59 18.48 -30.64
C CYS A 46 10.82 17.73 -31.21
N GLY A 47 10.71 16.42 -31.43
CA GLY A 47 11.82 15.58 -31.94
C GLY A 47 12.02 15.62 -33.45
N HIS A 48 11.08 16.17 -34.22
CA HIS A 48 11.05 16.08 -35.69
C HIS A 48 11.01 17.44 -36.42
N SER A 49 11.16 18.55 -35.71
CA SER A 49 10.75 19.85 -36.24
C SER A 49 11.82 20.66 -36.98
N GLY A 50 13.08 20.21 -37.03
CA GLY A 50 14.17 21.01 -37.62
C GLY A 50 14.34 22.40 -36.97
N LEU A 51 13.81 22.57 -35.74
CA LEU A 51 13.80 23.82 -35.00
C LEU A 51 15.16 24.11 -34.35
N SER A 52 15.44 25.40 -34.17
CA SER A 52 16.62 25.83 -33.41
C SER A 52 16.47 25.43 -31.94
N PRO A 53 17.57 25.20 -31.19
CA PRO A 53 17.50 24.78 -29.78
C PRO A 53 16.63 25.68 -28.89
N LYS A 54 16.59 26.99 -29.19
CA LYS A 54 15.79 27.98 -28.46
C LYS A 54 14.28 27.82 -28.69
N ASP A 55 13.88 27.32 -29.86
CA ASP A 55 12.48 27.14 -30.26
C ASP A 55 11.93 25.77 -29.82
N THR A 56 12.77 24.73 -29.78
CA THR A 56 12.44 23.42 -29.19
C THR A 56 12.17 23.54 -27.68
N GLN A 57 12.97 24.33 -26.98
CA GLN A 57 12.79 24.59 -25.55
C GLN A 57 11.49 25.38 -25.26
N ALA A 58 11.12 26.32 -26.15
CA ALA A 58 9.86 27.05 -26.03
C ALA A 58 8.63 26.17 -26.29
N LEU A 59 8.74 25.15 -27.15
CA LEU A 59 7.66 24.23 -27.46
C LEU A 59 7.38 23.25 -26.31
N TYR A 60 8.42 22.71 -25.67
CA TYR A 60 8.29 21.88 -24.48
C TYR A 60 7.63 22.61 -23.30
N GLN A 61 7.94 23.90 -23.12
CA GLN A 61 7.33 24.71 -22.06
C GLN A 61 5.81 24.86 -22.26
N ILE A 62 5.34 24.97 -23.49
CA ILE A 62 3.92 25.13 -23.81
C ILE A 62 3.12 23.85 -23.55
N ILE A 63 3.76 22.69 -23.72
CA ILE A 63 3.19 21.37 -23.49
C ILE A 63 3.07 21.10 -21.99
N TYR A 64 4.11 21.47 -21.26
CA TYR A 64 4.15 21.38 -19.80
C TYR A 64 3.11 22.30 -19.14
N ASP A 65 3.02 23.55 -19.60
CA ASP A 65 2.03 24.52 -19.09
C ASP A 65 0.58 24.06 -19.36
N GLY A 66 0.33 23.34 -20.45
CA GLY A 66 -0.98 22.74 -20.76
C GLY A 66 -1.36 21.56 -19.85
N ILE A 67 -0.39 20.71 -19.52
CA ILE A 67 -0.60 19.56 -18.60
C ILE A 67 -0.92 20.06 -17.18
N GLU A 68 -0.26 21.13 -16.74
CA GLU A 68 -0.52 21.82 -15.46
C GLU A 68 -1.96 22.38 -15.39
N GLU A 69 -2.46 22.97 -16.48
CA GLU A 69 -3.81 23.55 -16.52
C GLU A 69 -4.92 22.47 -16.51
N ALA A 70 -4.71 21.32 -17.16
CA ALA A 70 -5.66 20.19 -17.13
C ALA A 70 -5.77 19.50 -15.76
N LEU A 71 -4.68 19.49 -15.00
CA LEU A 71 -4.68 19.00 -13.60
C LEU A 71 -5.46 19.96 -12.66
N SER A 72 -5.61 21.23 -13.04
CA SER A 72 -6.31 22.26 -12.25
C SER A 72 -7.85 22.21 -12.39
N ASN A 73 -8.38 21.66 -13.50
CA ASN A 73 -9.83 21.59 -13.80
C ASN A 73 -10.58 20.35 -13.27
N GLY A 74 -9.97 19.57 -12.35
CA GLY A 74 -10.70 18.60 -11.51
C GLY A 74 -10.42 17.11 -11.77
N LYS A 75 -9.67 16.75 -12.81
CA LYS A 75 -8.94 15.47 -12.90
C LYS A 75 -7.77 15.49 -11.91
N LYS A 76 -8.05 15.26 -10.63
CA LYS A 76 -7.06 15.34 -9.54
C LYS A 76 -6.37 14.01 -9.28
N LYS A 77 -5.06 13.95 -9.55
CA LYS A 77 -4.00 13.59 -8.57
C LYS A 77 -2.61 13.56 -9.23
N GLY A 78 -1.84 14.63 -9.01
CA GLY A 78 -0.36 14.63 -8.93
C GLY A 78 0.42 14.82 -10.24
N PRO A 79 1.55 15.56 -10.21
CA PRO A 79 2.35 15.85 -11.40
C PRO A 79 3.19 14.63 -11.78
N ALA A 80 3.16 14.26 -13.06
CA ALA A 80 4.11 13.31 -13.62
C ALA A 80 5.45 14.03 -13.83
N GLU A 81 6.51 13.64 -13.10
CA GLU A 81 7.88 14.03 -13.46
C GLU A 81 8.29 13.28 -14.73
N VAL A 82 8.30 13.98 -15.86
CA VAL A 82 8.77 13.45 -17.15
C VAL A 82 10.25 13.79 -17.31
N SER A 83 11.15 12.82 -17.11
CA SER A 83 12.57 12.99 -17.43
C SER A 83 12.92 12.32 -18.77
N VAL A 84 13.25 13.12 -19.79
CA VAL A 84 13.62 12.65 -21.15
C VAL A 84 15.15 12.57 -21.27
N ARG A 85 15.70 11.40 -21.63
CA ARG A 85 17.16 11.22 -21.77
C ARG A 85 17.70 10.91 -23.19
N SER A 86 16.88 10.55 -24.19
CA SER A 86 17.16 10.63 -25.65
C SER A 86 16.06 9.91 -26.47
N MET A 87 15.90 10.16 -27.79
CA MET A 87 14.75 9.71 -28.62
C MET A 87 15.12 9.29 -30.06
N GLU A 88 14.44 8.25 -30.61
CA GLU A 88 14.12 7.92 -32.04
C GLU A 88 13.31 6.59 -32.19
N GLY A 89 11.96 6.65 -32.24
CA GLY A 89 11.16 5.81 -33.18
C GLY A 89 9.98 4.90 -32.75
N LEU A 90 8.96 5.30 -31.95
CA LEU A 90 7.70 4.57 -31.51
C LEU A 90 6.90 3.54 -32.42
N VAL A 91 6.42 2.38 -31.91
CA VAL A 91 5.23 1.54 -32.36
C VAL A 91 4.55 0.93 -31.13
N LEU A 92 3.23 0.78 -31.03
CA LEU A 92 2.54 0.18 -29.87
C LEU A 92 2.06 -1.25 -30.20
N ASP A 93 2.32 -2.24 -29.34
CA ASP A 93 1.87 -3.63 -29.51
C ASP A 93 1.23 -4.10 -28.21
N GLY A 94 -0.12 -4.12 -28.22
CA GLY A 94 -1.14 -4.81 -27.40
C GLY A 94 -0.86 -5.30 -25.97
N SER A 95 0.37 -5.66 -25.64
CA SER A 95 0.95 -5.57 -24.30
C SER A 95 1.10 -4.09 -23.88
N GLU A 96 1.18 -3.80 -22.58
CA GLU A 96 1.47 -2.45 -22.06
C GLU A 96 2.93 -1.98 -22.37
N GLN A 97 3.47 -2.26 -23.58
CA GLN A 97 4.78 -1.81 -24.07
C GLN A 97 4.65 -1.04 -25.39
N ILE A 98 5.53 -0.05 -25.52
CA ILE A 98 5.77 0.72 -26.74
C ILE A 98 7.08 0.22 -27.41
N LYS A 99 6.97 -0.35 -28.62
CA LYS A 99 8.02 -0.88 -29.50
C LYS A 99 8.45 0.07 -30.63
N VAL A 100 9.58 0.71 -30.51
CA VAL A 100 10.15 1.59 -31.54
C VAL A 100 10.63 0.86 -32.83
N VAL A 101 10.27 1.29 -34.05
CA VAL A 101 10.88 0.84 -35.34
C VAL A 101 11.32 2.02 -36.24
N SER A 102 12.48 2.59 -35.93
CA SER A 102 13.47 3.11 -36.89
C SER A 102 14.87 2.88 -36.27
N PRO A 103 15.96 2.77 -37.06
CA PRO A 103 17.24 2.30 -36.53
C PRO A 103 17.88 3.37 -35.65
N GLY A 104 17.61 3.36 -34.34
CA GLY A 104 18.39 4.19 -33.44
C GLY A 104 18.03 4.28 -31.95
N TYR A 105 16.80 4.59 -31.50
CA TYR A 105 16.67 5.10 -30.12
C TYR A 105 15.31 4.83 -29.41
N ARG A 106 15.35 4.47 -28.13
CA ARG A 106 14.17 4.12 -27.33
C ARG A 106 13.68 5.28 -26.44
N LEU A 107 12.44 5.74 -26.60
CA LEU A 107 11.77 6.60 -25.60
C LEU A 107 11.08 5.70 -24.56
N THR A 108 11.58 5.73 -23.32
CA THR A 108 10.93 5.03 -22.21
C THR A 108 10.26 6.06 -21.30
N ILE A 109 8.93 6.11 -21.29
CA ILE A 109 8.16 6.82 -20.29
C ILE A 109 7.89 5.83 -19.16
N ASP A 110 8.41 6.12 -17.97
CA ASP A 110 8.27 5.25 -16.79
C ASP A 110 7.39 5.99 -15.76
N PRO A 111 6.05 5.91 -15.89
CA PRO A 111 5.14 6.66 -15.03
C PRO A 111 5.29 6.22 -13.58
N THR A 112 5.29 7.21 -12.68
CA THR A 112 5.21 6.97 -11.24
C THR A 112 3.82 7.27 -10.72
N TYR A 113 3.44 6.58 -9.65
CA TYR A 113 2.10 6.63 -9.10
C TYR A 113 2.14 6.79 -7.60
N THR A 114 1.34 7.73 -7.10
CA THR A 114 1.25 7.99 -5.67
C THR A 114 -0.01 7.38 -5.06
N SER A 115 0.16 6.57 -4.02
CA SER A 115 -0.91 5.95 -3.24
C SER A 115 -0.71 6.26 -1.75
N ARG A 116 -1.79 6.22 -0.97
CA ARG A 116 -1.78 6.55 0.47
C ARG A 116 -2.48 5.48 1.26
N HIS A 117 -1.85 5.09 2.36
CA HIS A 117 -2.25 3.94 3.17
C HIS A 117 -2.10 4.25 4.65
N ILE A 118 -2.83 3.51 5.47
CA ILE A 118 -2.64 3.45 6.92
C ILE A 118 -2.03 2.09 7.28
N PHE A 119 -0.94 2.08 8.03
CA PHE A 119 -0.38 0.85 8.60
C PHE A 119 -0.62 0.84 10.12
N VAL A 120 -1.24 -0.22 10.62
CA VAL A 120 -1.64 -0.37 12.03
C VAL A 120 -1.57 -1.83 12.45
N SER A 121 -1.60 -2.11 13.74
CA SER A 121 -1.62 -3.47 14.26
C SER A 121 -2.15 -3.48 15.68
N ASP A 122 -2.38 -4.67 16.23
CA ASP A 122 -2.54 -4.89 17.66
C ASP A 122 -3.62 -3.98 18.25
N THR A 123 -4.83 -4.11 17.73
CA THR A 123 -5.99 -3.35 18.20
C THR A 123 -6.64 -3.99 19.42
N HIS A 124 -6.49 -5.32 19.57
CA HIS A 124 -6.94 -6.09 20.73
C HIS A 124 -8.37 -5.75 21.16
N ILE A 125 -9.27 -5.64 20.18
CA ILE A 125 -10.67 -5.35 20.44
C ILE A 125 -11.24 -6.43 21.36
N GLY A 126 -11.89 -5.98 22.45
CA GLY A 126 -12.36 -6.86 23.52
C GLY A 126 -11.56 -6.70 24.81
N SER A 127 -10.32 -6.22 24.73
CA SER A 127 -9.54 -5.82 25.90
C SER A 127 -10.18 -4.60 26.58
N LYS A 128 -10.08 -4.50 27.91
CA LYS A 128 -10.42 -3.26 28.65
C LYS A 128 -9.55 -2.08 28.24
N HIS A 129 -8.42 -2.37 27.59
CA HIS A 129 -7.42 -1.43 27.12
C HIS A 129 -7.54 -1.13 25.61
N ASP A 130 -8.56 -1.64 24.92
CA ASP A 130 -8.77 -1.28 23.51
C ASP A 130 -9.08 0.22 23.34
N ASN A 131 -8.62 0.80 22.23
CA ASN A 131 -8.73 2.24 21.97
C ASN A 131 -9.65 2.53 20.77
N ILE A 132 -10.96 2.41 20.98
CA ILE A 132 -11.96 2.67 19.95
C ILE A 132 -11.94 4.14 19.50
N GLU A 133 -11.69 5.09 20.41
CA GLU A 133 -11.58 6.52 20.05
C GLU A 133 -10.37 6.78 19.13
N GLY A 134 -9.23 6.15 19.42
CA GLY A 134 -8.04 6.20 18.56
C GLY A 134 -8.31 5.57 17.19
N LEU A 135 -9.07 4.48 17.13
CA LEU A 135 -9.49 3.88 15.86
C LEU A 135 -10.35 4.84 15.03
N GLU A 136 -11.32 5.52 15.63
CA GLU A 136 -12.12 6.54 14.91
C GLU A 136 -11.22 7.67 14.36
N LYS A 137 -10.28 8.18 15.17
CA LYS A 137 -9.29 9.19 14.72
C LYS A 137 -8.42 8.69 13.57
N MET A 138 -8.04 7.42 13.60
CA MET A 138 -7.28 6.79 12.51
C MET A 138 -8.07 6.77 11.21
N PHE A 139 -9.36 6.41 11.27
CA PHE A 139 -10.24 6.43 10.09
C PHE A 139 -10.49 7.84 9.57
N ASP A 140 -10.69 8.82 10.45
CA ASP A 140 -10.79 10.23 10.06
C ASP A 140 -9.51 10.72 9.38
N ARG A 141 -8.36 10.29 9.90
CA ARG A 141 -7.06 10.59 9.29
C ARG A 141 -6.92 9.94 7.91
N ALA A 142 -7.36 8.69 7.75
CA ALA A 142 -7.37 7.99 6.47
C ALA A 142 -8.16 8.78 5.41
N VAL A 143 -9.38 9.23 5.76
CA VAL A 143 -10.21 10.06 4.89
C VAL A 143 -9.52 11.39 4.59
N ALA A 144 -8.97 12.06 5.60
CA ALA A 144 -8.32 13.36 5.45
C ALA A 144 -7.11 13.34 4.49
N ILE A 145 -6.35 12.24 4.45
CA ILE A 145 -5.23 12.08 3.50
C ILE A 145 -5.67 11.45 2.18
N GLY A 146 -6.92 11.01 2.07
CA GLY A 146 -7.44 10.28 0.91
C GLY A 146 -6.84 8.88 0.76
N ALA A 147 -6.52 8.23 1.88
CA ALA A 147 -6.14 6.82 1.93
C ALA A 147 -7.40 5.95 1.89
N LYS A 148 -7.41 4.98 0.98
CA LYS A 148 -8.52 4.01 0.82
C LYS A 148 -8.23 2.66 1.46
N THR A 149 -7.01 2.47 1.97
CA THR A 149 -6.52 1.18 2.43
C THR A 149 -5.96 1.31 3.85
N ILE A 150 -6.43 0.45 4.73
CA ILE A 150 -5.86 0.21 6.06
C ILE A 150 -5.24 -1.18 6.04
N LEU A 151 -4.00 -1.32 6.49
CA LEU A 151 -3.25 -2.57 6.54
C LEU A 151 -2.98 -2.92 8.00
N HIS A 152 -3.64 -3.98 8.49
CA HIS A 152 -3.63 -4.38 9.89
C HIS A 152 -2.85 -5.69 10.11
N SER A 153 -1.68 -5.62 10.73
CA SER A 153 -0.74 -6.74 10.85
C SER A 153 -0.97 -7.68 12.05
N GLY A 154 -2.23 -8.03 12.34
CA GLY A 154 -2.61 -9.03 13.34
C GLY A 154 -2.96 -8.50 14.73
N ASP A 155 -3.50 -9.40 15.56
CA ASP A 155 -4.12 -9.13 16.87
C ASP A 155 -5.25 -8.10 16.79
N LEU A 156 -6.24 -8.44 15.95
CA LEU A 156 -7.46 -7.65 15.80
C LEU A 156 -8.31 -7.72 17.08
N VAL A 157 -8.41 -8.91 17.66
CA VAL A 157 -9.09 -9.17 18.94
C VAL A 157 -8.11 -9.63 20.02
N ASP A 158 -8.50 -9.56 21.29
CA ASP A 158 -7.60 -9.85 22.42
C ASP A 158 -7.54 -11.35 22.80
N GLY A 159 -8.37 -12.20 22.19
CA GLY A 159 -8.44 -13.62 22.55
C GLY A 159 -8.93 -13.86 23.97
N ALA A 160 -9.04 -15.12 24.38
CA ALA A 160 -9.72 -15.53 25.62
C ALA A 160 -8.87 -16.49 26.47
N PHE A 161 -7.63 -16.08 26.76
CA PHE A 161 -6.62 -16.96 27.35
C PHE A 161 -6.90 -17.32 28.82
N ALA A 162 -7.31 -18.56 29.07
CA ALA A 162 -7.68 -19.08 30.40
C ALA A 162 -6.55 -19.12 31.45
N HIS A 163 -5.28 -18.90 31.07
CA HIS A 163 -4.16 -18.84 32.02
C HIS A 163 -4.12 -17.54 32.84
N ARG A 164 -5.05 -16.61 32.59
CA ARG A 164 -5.31 -15.40 33.36
C ARG A 164 -6.80 -15.32 33.62
N ASP A 165 -7.21 -14.72 34.73
CA ASP A 165 -8.62 -14.41 34.96
C ASP A 165 -9.11 -13.42 33.90
N MET A 166 -9.90 -13.93 32.96
CA MET A 166 -10.41 -13.22 31.80
C MET A 166 -11.21 -11.98 32.17
N TYR A 167 -11.87 -11.97 33.32
CA TYR A 167 -12.66 -10.84 33.78
C TYR A 167 -11.79 -9.67 34.25
N LEU A 168 -10.49 -9.88 34.51
CA LEU A 168 -9.58 -8.80 34.87
C LEU A 168 -9.22 -7.93 33.67
N TYR A 169 -8.97 -8.53 32.50
CA TYR A 169 -8.40 -7.81 31.35
C TYR A 169 -9.33 -7.71 30.14
N LEU A 170 -10.35 -8.56 30.01
CA LEU A 170 -11.37 -8.45 28.96
C LEU A 170 -12.57 -7.65 29.45
N ARG A 171 -13.19 -6.91 28.53
CA ARG A 171 -14.45 -6.20 28.80
C ARG A 171 -15.57 -7.19 29.08
N ASP A 172 -16.56 -6.75 29.85
CA ASP A 172 -17.76 -7.55 30.10
C ASP A 172 -18.42 -7.96 28.78
N GLY A 173 -18.69 -9.26 28.65
CA GLY A 173 -19.25 -9.85 27.44
C GLY A 173 -18.21 -10.19 26.37
N CYS A 174 -16.92 -9.85 26.53
CA CYS A 174 -15.85 -10.18 25.57
C CYS A 174 -15.05 -11.45 25.96
N GLN A 175 -15.54 -12.24 26.91
CA GLN A 175 -14.91 -13.49 27.36
C GLN A 175 -15.13 -14.66 26.38
N THR A 176 -15.89 -14.47 25.30
CA THR A 176 -16.22 -15.53 24.35
C THR A 176 -15.88 -15.11 22.93
N PHE A 177 -15.91 -16.10 22.02
CA PHE A 177 -15.85 -15.87 20.58
C PHE A 177 -16.90 -14.85 20.15
N ASP A 178 -18.18 -15.10 20.47
CA ASP A 178 -19.30 -14.24 20.08
C ASP A 178 -19.12 -12.83 20.62
N GLY A 179 -18.66 -12.71 21.86
CA GLY A 179 -18.38 -11.45 22.52
C GLY A 179 -17.41 -10.54 21.78
N GLN A 180 -16.23 -11.09 21.43
CA GLN A 180 -15.22 -10.32 20.70
C GLN A 180 -15.61 -10.11 19.24
N TYR A 181 -16.25 -11.11 18.61
CA TYR A 181 -16.80 -11.00 17.26
C TYR A 181 -17.80 -9.83 17.18
N GLU A 182 -18.85 -9.83 18.01
CA GLU A 182 -19.87 -8.78 18.02
C GLU A 182 -19.28 -7.41 18.32
N ARG A 183 -18.28 -7.35 19.21
CA ARG A 183 -17.59 -6.09 19.48
C ARG A 183 -16.86 -5.56 18.24
N VAL A 184 -16.17 -6.39 17.47
CA VAL A 184 -15.56 -5.94 16.21
C VAL A 184 -16.62 -5.48 15.21
N ILE A 185 -17.69 -6.26 15.03
CA ILE A 185 -18.78 -5.91 14.11
C ILE A 185 -19.37 -4.53 14.46
N THR A 186 -19.55 -4.24 15.74
CA THR A 186 -20.20 -3.01 16.21
C THR A 186 -19.26 -1.82 16.44
N LYS A 187 -17.96 -2.05 16.71
CA LYS A 187 -17.01 -1.00 17.10
C LYS A 187 -15.90 -0.72 16.10
N TRP A 188 -15.62 -1.61 15.16
CA TRP A 188 -14.66 -1.30 14.09
C TRP A 188 -15.25 -0.18 13.21
N PRO A 189 -14.58 0.98 13.05
CA PRO A 189 -15.17 2.07 12.28
C PRO A 189 -15.44 1.70 10.83
N ARG A 190 -16.32 2.46 10.18
CA ARG A 190 -16.56 2.38 8.73
C ARG A 190 -16.48 3.77 8.13
N ARG A 191 -15.83 3.87 6.97
CA ARG A 191 -15.81 5.07 6.11
C ARG A 191 -16.01 4.61 4.68
N GLU A 192 -16.79 5.36 3.91
CA GLU A 192 -17.07 5.02 2.52
C GLU A 192 -15.78 4.97 1.70
N GLY A 193 -15.62 3.91 0.90
CA GLY A 193 -14.43 3.72 0.05
C GLY A 193 -13.15 3.34 0.79
N VAL A 194 -13.18 3.11 2.11
CA VAL A 194 -12.04 2.62 2.90
C VAL A 194 -12.18 1.12 3.14
N THR A 195 -11.14 0.36 2.80
CA THR A 195 -11.06 -1.09 3.03
C THR A 195 -9.93 -1.42 3.98
N THR A 196 -10.21 -2.25 4.97
CA THR A 196 -9.18 -2.84 5.84
C THR A 196 -8.75 -4.18 5.29
N PHE A 197 -7.47 -4.34 4.98
CA PHE A 197 -6.83 -5.62 4.75
C PHE A 197 -6.08 -6.03 6.01
N PHE A 198 -6.30 -7.24 6.50
CA PHE A 198 -5.73 -7.66 7.77
C PHE A 198 -5.28 -9.11 7.74
N ILE A 199 -4.30 -9.43 8.57
CA ILE A 199 -3.90 -10.81 8.90
C ILE A 199 -4.34 -11.12 10.33
N ALA A 200 -4.31 -12.39 10.72
CA ALA A 200 -4.51 -12.79 12.11
C ALA A 200 -3.19 -12.63 12.89
N GLY A 201 -3.27 -12.47 14.20
CA GLY A 201 -2.15 -12.63 15.13
C GLY A 201 -2.33 -13.83 16.05
N ASN A 202 -1.53 -13.92 17.12
CA ASN A 202 -1.67 -15.03 18.07
C ASN A 202 -2.91 -14.89 18.97
N HIS A 203 -3.39 -13.69 19.25
CA HIS A 203 -4.61 -13.48 20.01
C HIS A 203 -5.85 -13.89 19.20
N ASP A 204 -5.90 -13.55 17.91
CA ASP A 204 -6.98 -13.97 17.01
C ASP A 204 -7.05 -15.50 16.88
N HIS A 205 -5.88 -16.13 16.71
CA HIS A 205 -5.77 -17.58 16.51
C HIS A 205 -6.11 -18.41 17.76
N PHE A 206 -6.25 -17.77 18.93
CA PHE A 206 -6.72 -18.44 20.14
C PHE A 206 -7.99 -19.26 19.89
N PHE A 207 -8.99 -18.66 19.24
CA PHE A 207 -10.28 -19.32 18.98
C PHE A 207 -10.13 -20.51 18.02
N GLN A 208 -9.20 -20.42 17.08
CA GLN A 208 -8.94 -21.52 16.16
C GLN A 208 -8.30 -22.70 16.88
N THR A 209 -7.30 -22.45 17.73
CA THR A 209 -6.61 -23.51 18.48
C THR A 209 -7.48 -24.12 19.57
N ASN A 210 -8.30 -23.34 20.26
CA ASN A 210 -9.03 -23.77 21.44
C ASN A 210 -10.49 -24.16 21.18
N ALA A 211 -11.10 -23.66 20.10
CA ALA A 211 -12.50 -23.93 19.75
C ALA A 211 -12.69 -24.43 18.31
N GLY A 212 -11.63 -24.48 17.48
CA GLY A 212 -11.73 -24.88 16.08
C GLY A 212 -12.38 -23.83 15.17
N VAL A 213 -12.53 -22.58 15.64
CA VAL A 213 -13.21 -21.51 14.91
C VAL A 213 -12.28 -20.34 14.63
N ASP A 214 -12.22 -19.93 13.37
CA ASP A 214 -11.42 -18.79 12.90
C ASP A 214 -12.24 -17.50 12.95
N ILE A 215 -12.00 -16.68 13.97
CA ILE A 215 -12.74 -15.42 14.19
C ILE A 215 -12.52 -14.41 13.07
N CYS A 216 -11.31 -14.32 12.52
CA CYS A 216 -10.97 -13.42 11.42
C CYS A 216 -11.78 -13.74 10.17
N ARG A 217 -11.96 -15.03 9.84
CA ARG A 217 -12.81 -15.47 8.73
C ARG A 217 -14.25 -15.04 8.93
N HIS A 218 -14.80 -15.20 10.13
CA HIS A 218 -16.18 -14.80 10.44
C HIS A 218 -16.37 -13.28 10.35
N ILE A 219 -15.43 -12.49 10.88
CA ILE A 219 -15.45 -11.02 10.78
C ILE A 219 -15.42 -10.59 9.31
N ALA A 220 -14.51 -11.11 8.49
CA ALA A 220 -14.42 -10.75 7.07
C ALA A 220 -15.66 -11.17 6.27
N SER A 221 -16.31 -12.28 6.65
CA SER A 221 -17.57 -12.72 6.02
C SER A 221 -18.73 -11.77 6.33
N ALA A 222 -18.76 -11.22 7.55
CA ALA A 222 -19.78 -10.28 8.00
C ALA A 222 -19.52 -8.84 7.56
N ARG A 223 -18.27 -8.48 7.26
CA ARG A 223 -17.88 -7.12 6.89
C ARG A 223 -17.29 -7.03 5.49
N GLY A 224 -18.09 -6.54 4.56
CA GLY A 224 -17.67 -6.32 3.16
C GLY A 224 -16.44 -5.39 2.99
N ASP A 225 -16.19 -4.52 3.97
CA ASP A 225 -15.06 -3.57 4.02
C ASP A 225 -13.84 -4.09 4.80
N MET A 226 -13.86 -5.33 5.28
CA MET A 226 -12.71 -5.99 5.90
C MET A 226 -12.33 -7.25 5.12
N LYS A 227 -11.07 -7.32 4.67
CA LYS A 227 -10.53 -8.42 3.86
C LYS A 227 -9.47 -9.16 4.67
N TYR A 228 -9.79 -10.38 5.07
CA TYR A 228 -8.85 -11.24 5.76
C TYR A 228 -7.89 -11.88 4.76
N LEU A 229 -6.60 -11.61 4.93
CA LEU A 229 -5.50 -12.19 4.17
C LEU A 229 -4.94 -13.37 4.95
N LYS A 230 -5.33 -14.58 4.55
CA LYS A 230 -4.70 -15.80 5.04
C LYS A 230 -3.38 -16.04 4.33
N SER A 231 -2.56 -16.93 4.87
CA SER A 231 -1.30 -17.28 4.24
C SER A 231 -1.47 -17.76 2.79
N GLU A 232 -2.60 -18.40 2.47
CA GLU A 232 -3.00 -18.84 1.11
C GLU A 232 -3.22 -17.68 0.10
N SER A 233 -3.30 -16.43 0.57
CA SER A 233 -3.37 -15.23 -0.28
C SER A 233 -2.00 -14.75 -0.74
N ILE A 234 -0.92 -15.27 -0.15
CA ILE A 234 0.44 -14.89 -0.52
C ILE A 234 0.78 -15.52 -1.88
N GLU A 235 0.37 -16.75 -2.15
CA GLU A 235 0.50 -17.44 -3.43
C GLU A 235 -0.09 -16.58 -4.57
N ASP A 236 -1.29 -16.03 -4.35
CA ASP A 236 -1.95 -15.17 -5.34
C ASP A 236 -1.18 -13.85 -5.58
N VAL A 237 -0.49 -13.32 -4.57
CA VAL A 237 0.34 -12.11 -4.72
C VAL A 237 1.64 -12.40 -5.46
N PHE A 238 2.30 -13.52 -5.19
CA PHE A 238 3.58 -13.84 -5.81
C PHE A 238 3.44 -14.53 -7.18
N GLY A 239 2.23 -14.94 -7.58
CA GLY A 239 1.90 -15.45 -8.91
C GLY A 239 2.01 -16.97 -9.00
N ARG A 240 0.97 -17.63 -9.54
CA ARG A 240 0.81 -19.10 -9.54
C ARG A 240 1.69 -19.87 -10.53
N ASP A 241 2.35 -19.19 -11.48
CA ASP A 241 3.10 -19.88 -12.54
C ASP A 241 4.60 -20.04 -12.25
N ASP A 242 5.17 -19.20 -11.38
CA ASP A 242 6.60 -19.21 -11.03
C ASP A 242 6.85 -19.62 -9.56
N TYR A 243 5.84 -20.17 -8.90
CA TYR A 243 5.87 -20.40 -7.46
C TYR A 243 5.47 -21.83 -7.09
N ASP A 244 6.22 -22.45 -6.17
CA ASP A 244 5.90 -23.76 -5.61
C ASP A 244 5.14 -23.59 -4.27
N PRO A 245 3.84 -23.95 -4.21
CA PRO A 245 3.03 -23.85 -2.99
C PRO A 245 3.64 -24.53 -1.76
N GLU A 246 4.38 -25.63 -1.95
CA GLU A 246 5.02 -26.37 -0.85
C GLU A 246 6.16 -25.55 -0.23
N HIS A 247 6.80 -24.67 -1.00
CA HIS A 247 7.79 -23.74 -0.48
C HIS A 247 7.17 -22.63 0.40
N LEU A 248 5.92 -22.23 0.16
CA LEU A 248 5.29 -21.20 1.02
C LEU A 248 4.93 -21.80 2.33
N ALA A 249 4.29 -22.97 2.27
CA ALA A 249 4.01 -23.79 3.43
C ALA A 249 5.28 -23.94 4.28
N ARG A 250 6.44 -24.25 3.68
CA ARG A 250 7.71 -24.34 4.42
C ARG A 250 8.22 -23.02 4.98
N ILE A 251 7.96 -21.87 4.35
CA ILE A 251 8.27 -20.55 4.92
C ILE A 251 7.40 -20.27 6.14
N LEU A 252 6.08 -20.46 5.98
CA LEU A 252 5.05 -20.27 6.99
C LEU A 252 5.24 -21.19 8.20
N GLU A 253 5.65 -22.44 7.94
CA GLU A 253 5.94 -23.47 8.93
C GLU A 253 7.38 -23.42 9.44
N SER A 254 8.23 -22.57 8.85
CA SER A 254 9.61 -22.48 9.29
C SER A 254 9.66 -21.98 10.74
N LYS A 255 10.29 -22.77 11.61
CA LYS A 255 10.59 -22.38 12.99
C LYS A 255 11.37 -21.05 13.09
N LYS A 256 11.91 -20.53 11.98
CA LYS A 256 12.67 -19.27 11.87
C LYS A 256 11.80 -18.01 11.84
N LEU A 257 10.52 -18.10 11.44
CA LEU A 257 9.54 -17.01 11.55
C LEU A 257 8.65 -17.14 12.81
N GLY A 258 8.85 -18.22 13.58
CA GLY A 258 7.97 -18.61 14.70
C GLY A 258 6.64 -19.17 14.17
N SER A 259 5.70 -19.45 15.07
CA SER A 259 4.28 -19.72 14.72
C SER A 259 3.56 -18.46 14.20
N GLY A 260 4.28 -17.60 13.49
CA GLY A 260 3.81 -16.31 13.02
C GLY A 260 2.80 -16.41 11.88
N ARG A 261 2.06 -15.34 11.67
CA ARG A 261 1.01 -15.24 10.64
C ARG A 261 1.45 -14.20 9.64
N VAL A 262 1.15 -14.43 8.38
CA VAL A 262 1.59 -13.54 7.31
C VAL A 262 0.52 -13.48 6.23
N GLY A 263 0.51 -12.37 5.53
CA GLY A 263 -0.31 -12.12 4.37
C GLY A 263 0.39 -11.08 3.51
N ALA A 264 -0.01 -10.99 2.25
CA ALA A 264 0.53 -10.00 1.35
C ALA A 264 -0.58 -9.39 0.51
N VAL A 265 -0.35 -8.16 0.04
CA VAL A 265 -1.16 -7.50 -0.97
C VAL A 265 -0.28 -6.79 -1.96
N ARG A 266 -0.83 -6.59 -3.15
CA ARG A 266 -0.29 -5.66 -4.14
C ARG A 266 -0.91 -4.28 -3.92
N ILE A 267 -0.07 -3.31 -3.60
CA ILE A 267 -0.44 -1.90 -3.47
C ILE A 267 0.06 -1.10 -4.67
N GLY A 268 -0.64 -0.02 -4.96
CA GLY A 268 -0.46 0.77 -6.15
C GLY A 268 -1.60 1.77 -6.29
N PRO A 269 -1.75 2.42 -7.45
CA PRO A 269 -2.80 3.41 -7.66
C PRO A 269 -4.18 2.82 -7.41
N ASP A 270 -5.04 3.58 -6.73
CA ASP A 270 -6.42 3.15 -6.43
C ASP A 270 -7.24 2.86 -7.70
N HIS A 271 -6.89 3.48 -8.83
CA HIS A 271 -7.58 3.29 -10.11
C HIS A 271 -7.13 2.03 -10.86
N LEU A 272 -5.99 1.42 -10.48
CA LEU A 272 -5.56 0.16 -11.05
C LEU A 272 -6.20 -1.01 -10.28
N PRO A 273 -6.64 -2.07 -10.99
CA PRO A 273 -7.12 -3.27 -10.35
C PRO A 273 -5.96 -4.00 -9.61
N PRO A 274 -6.24 -4.77 -8.54
CA PRO A 274 -5.21 -5.35 -7.67
C PRO A 274 -4.14 -6.16 -8.39
N GLU A 275 -4.50 -6.90 -9.44
CA GLU A 275 -3.61 -7.72 -10.26
C GLU A 275 -2.61 -6.90 -11.10
N GLN A 276 -2.92 -5.63 -11.38
CA GLN A 276 -2.02 -4.71 -12.10
C GLN A 276 -1.13 -3.89 -11.16
N ARG A 277 -1.31 -4.03 -9.84
CA ARG A 277 -0.46 -3.37 -8.84
C ARG A 277 0.79 -4.21 -8.61
N ASN A 278 1.96 -3.58 -8.55
CA ASN A 278 3.23 -4.30 -8.49
C ASN A 278 4.07 -4.02 -7.24
N THR A 279 3.71 -3.02 -6.43
CA THR A 279 4.39 -2.84 -5.13
C THR A 279 3.85 -3.88 -4.14
N ILE A 280 4.69 -4.85 -3.81
CA ILE A 280 4.36 -5.93 -2.87
C ILE A 280 4.53 -5.45 -1.42
N MET A 281 3.43 -5.49 -0.67
CA MET A 281 3.36 -5.21 0.75
C MET A 281 3.07 -6.50 1.51
N MET A 282 3.99 -6.90 2.39
CA MET A 282 3.84 -8.06 3.26
C MET A 282 3.54 -7.61 4.69
N MET A 283 2.59 -8.26 5.33
CA MET A 283 2.30 -8.10 6.75
C MET A 283 2.70 -9.37 7.49
N LEU A 284 3.37 -9.22 8.63
CA LEU A 284 3.82 -10.31 9.48
C LEU A 284 3.41 -10.03 10.93
N HIS A 285 2.85 -11.04 11.57
CA HIS A 285 2.62 -11.08 13.01
C HIS A 285 3.46 -12.22 13.62
N PRO A 286 4.65 -11.93 14.16
CA PRO A 286 5.56 -12.95 14.68
C PRO A 286 4.94 -13.77 15.82
N GLY A 287 5.41 -15.01 16.00
CA GLY A 287 4.95 -15.90 17.09
C GLY A 287 5.86 -15.92 18.33
N ASP A 288 6.86 -15.03 18.43
CA ASP A 288 7.85 -15.01 19.51
C ASP A 288 7.58 -13.92 20.56
N GLY A 289 8.53 -13.55 21.43
CA GLY A 289 8.30 -12.50 22.44
C GLY A 289 8.76 -11.11 22.00
N SER A 290 8.18 -10.04 22.55
CA SER A 290 8.67 -8.66 22.37
C SER A 290 9.90 -8.38 23.23
N ALA A 291 10.85 -7.58 22.71
CA ALA A 291 12.00 -7.09 23.47
C ALA A 291 11.62 -5.85 24.31
N ARG A 292 12.40 -5.55 25.35
CA ARG A 292 12.16 -4.36 26.19
C ARG A 292 12.49 -3.03 25.50
N THR A 293 13.41 -3.05 24.55
CA THR A 293 13.86 -1.88 23.78
C THR A 293 13.51 -2.05 22.30
N LEU A 294 13.69 -1.00 21.50
CA LEU A 294 13.89 -1.18 20.06
C LEU A 294 15.01 -2.22 19.83
N SER A 295 14.78 -3.17 18.94
CA SER A 295 15.58 -4.39 18.87
C SER A 295 15.98 -4.75 17.45
N TYR A 296 16.99 -5.60 17.29
CA TYR A 296 17.42 -6.11 15.98
C TYR A 296 16.47 -7.17 15.38
N LYS A 297 15.31 -7.44 16.01
CA LYS A 297 14.34 -8.43 15.53
C LYS A 297 13.88 -8.17 14.09
N PRO A 298 13.50 -6.95 13.67
CA PRO A 298 13.18 -6.68 12.27
C PRO A 298 14.31 -7.04 11.31
N GLN A 299 15.57 -6.83 11.71
CA GLN A 299 16.76 -7.15 10.92
C GLN A 299 16.95 -8.66 10.78
N GLN A 300 16.69 -9.43 11.83
CA GLN A 300 16.74 -10.88 11.79
C GLN A 300 15.58 -11.47 11.00
N ILE A 301 14.37 -10.92 11.15
CA ILE A 301 13.18 -11.30 10.39
C ILE A 301 13.43 -11.10 8.90
N ILE A 302 13.80 -9.88 8.49
CA ILE A 302 14.03 -9.62 7.07
C ILE A 302 15.21 -10.41 6.53
N LYS A 303 16.26 -10.66 7.33
CA LYS A 303 17.35 -11.57 6.94
C LYS A 303 16.85 -12.99 6.71
N ASN A 304 16.05 -13.54 7.62
CA ASN A 304 15.51 -14.90 7.52
C ASN A 304 14.53 -15.01 6.36
N LEU A 305 13.57 -14.09 6.25
CA LEU A 305 12.62 -14.03 5.16
C LEU A 305 13.37 -13.91 3.83
N THR A 306 14.28 -12.96 3.72
CA THR A 306 15.10 -12.78 2.53
C THR A 306 15.91 -14.03 2.19
N MET A 307 16.56 -14.68 3.16
CA MET A 307 17.30 -15.93 2.94
C MET A 307 16.38 -17.07 2.50
N LEU A 308 15.18 -17.17 3.06
CA LEU A 308 14.17 -18.12 2.65
C LEU A 308 13.75 -17.84 1.20
N LEU A 309 13.29 -16.63 0.91
CA LEU A 309 12.93 -16.17 -0.44
C LEU A 309 14.09 -16.35 -1.47
N TYR A 310 15.35 -16.20 -1.05
CA TYR A 310 16.55 -16.42 -1.89
C TYR A 310 16.96 -17.89 -2.03
N SER A 311 16.67 -18.74 -1.05
CA SER A 311 17.09 -20.15 -1.10
C SER A 311 16.32 -20.98 -2.12
N PHE A 312 15.25 -20.42 -2.69
CA PHE A 312 14.47 -21.07 -3.73
C PHE A 312 14.92 -20.55 -5.10
N GLU A 313 15.49 -21.43 -5.92
CA GLU A 313 15.96 -21.14 -7.29
C GLU A 313 14.83 -20.67 -8.21
N ASN A 314 13.57 -21.00 -7.86
CA ASN A 314 12.39 -20.74 -8.67
C ASN A 314 11.60 -19.49 -8.28
N MET A 315 11.95 -18.76 -7.21
CA MET A 315 11.24 -17.53 -6.85
C MET A 315 11.70 -16.33 -7.68
N THR A 316 11.60 -16.45 -8.99
CA THR A 316 11.86 -15.38 -9.94
C THR A 316 10.55 -14.97 -10.59
N ASN A 317 10.34 -13.68 -10.82
CA ASN A 317 9.25 -13.25 -11.70
C ASN A 317 9.52 -13.76 -13.15
N PRO A 318 8.59 -13.61 -14.10
CA PRO A 318 8.74 -14.09 -15.48
C PRO A 318 9.98 -13.57 -16.22
N ASN A 319 10.67 -12.56 -15.67
CA ASN A 319 11.91 -11.98 -16.18
C ASN A 319 13.17 -12.52 -15.48
N GLY A 320 13.08 -13.58 -14.67
CA GLY A 320 14.21 -14.17 -13.93
C GLY A 320 14.65 -13.35 -12.70
N ARG A 321 13.87 -12.35 -12.26
CA ARG A 321 14.22 -11.49 -11.12
C ARG A 321 13.66 -12.04 -9.82
N ARG A 322 14.54 -12.26 -8.85
CA ARG A 322 14.17 -12.77 -7.52
C ARG A 322 13.19 -11.85 -6.79
N ILE A 323 12.06 -12.38 -6.32
CA ILE A 323 10.97 -11.58 -5.76
C ILE A 323 11.15 -11.39 -4.25
N LYS A 324 11.15 -10.13 -3.79
CA LYS A 324 11.06 -9.73 -2.38
C LYS A 324 9.86 -8.82 -2.18
N PRO A 325 9.31 -8.74 -0.96
CA PRO A 325 8.43 -7.62 -0.64
C PRO A 325 9.19 -6.30 -0.77
N HIS A 326 8.51 -5.26 -1.23
CA HIS A 326 9.04 -3.90 -1.23
C HIS A 326 8.88 -3.28 0.16
N ILE A 327 7.81 -3.68 0.86
CA ILE A 327 7.47 -3.23 2.19
C ILE A 327 7.11 -4.43 3.07
N LEU A 328 7.62 -4.46 4.30
CA LEU A 328 7.26 -5.39 5.35
C LEU A 328 6.72 -4.61 6.54
N GLN A 329 5.49 -4.92 6.96
CA GLN A 329 4.90 -4.42 8.19
C GLN A 329 4.84 -5.53 9.23
N ILE A 330 5.27 -5.21 10.45
CA ILE A 330 5.40 -6.13 11.57
C ILE A 330 4.49 -5.66 12.71
N GLY A 331 3.59 -6.54 13.16
CA GLY A 331 2.77 -6.37 14.36
C GLY A 331 3.43 -6.91 15.63
N HIS A 332 2.62 -7.26 16.63
CA HIS A 332 2.95 -8.06 17.83
C HIS A 332 3.83 -7.36 18.87
N TYR A 333 4.85 -6.64 18.44
CA TYR A 333 5.86 -6.10 19.35
C TYR A 333 5.46 -4.81 20.06
N HIS A 334 4.35 -4.19 19.64
CA HIS A 334 3.81 -2.92 20.15
C HIS A 334 4.81 -1.77 20.09
N LYS A 335 5.65 -1.78 19.06
CA LYS A 335 6.71 -0.79 18.81
C LYS A 335 6.50 -0.15 17.45
N ALA A 336 6.93 1.10 17.34
CA ALA A 336 6.84 1.90 16.14
C ALA A 336 8.23 2.38 15.74
N ASP A 337 8.75 1.80 14.66
CA ASP A 337 9.98 2.23 14.01
C ASP A 337 9.96 1.85 12.52
N MET A 338 10.61 2.66 11.70
CA MET A 338 10.78 2.43 10.26
C MET A 338 12.27 2.25 9.97
N ASN A 339 12.60 1.18 9.24
CA ASN A 339 13.97 0.87 8.85
C ASN A 339 14.02 0.50 7.36
N LEU A 340 15.06 0.94 6.65
CA LEU A 340 15.37 0.41 5.32
C LEU A 340 16.38 -0.74 5.46
N LEU A 341 15.91 -1.99 5.32
CA LEU A 341 16.72 -3.19 5.57
C LEU A 341 16.71 -4.09 4.35
N ARG A 342 17.90 -4.41 3.81
CA ARG A 342 18.06 -5.31 2.64
C ARG A 342 17.22 -4.88 1.42
N ASN A 343 17.08 -3.57 1.22
CA ASN A 343 16.26 -2.91 0.21
C ASN A 343 14.74 -3.15 0.37
N VAL A 344 14.29 -3.36 1.61
CA VAL A 344 12.87 -3.47 1.98
C VAL A 344 12.58 -2.41 3.04
N TYR A 345 11.51 -1.65 2.86
CA TYR A 345 11.00 -0.75 3.90
C TYR A 345 10.31 -1.58 4.97
N VAL A 346 10.86 -1.58 6.19
CA VAL A 346 10.36 -2.39 7.30
C VAL A 346 9.76 -1.47 8.35
N PHE A 347 8.46 -1.64 8.60
CA PHE A 347 7.70 -0.93 9.62
C PHE A 347 7.39 -1.88 10.76
N GLN A 348 7.70 -1.48 12.00
CA GLN A 348 6.92 -1.96 13.13
C GLN A 348 5.70 -1.04 13.29
N ALA A 349 4.52 -1.62 13.34
CA ALA A 349 3.26 -0.90 13.12
C ALA A 349 2.78 -0.07 14.32
N GLY A 350 3.40 -0.19 15.49
CA GLY A 350 2.87 0.32 16.74
C GLY A 350 1.81 -0.61 17.32
N THR A 351 0.83 -0.02 18.02
CA THR A 351 -0.34 -0.72 18.57
C THR A 351 -1.48 0.29 18.76
N MET A 352 -2.72 -0.19 18.77
CA MET A 352 -3.89 0.60 19.17
C MET A 352 -4.42 0.19 20.54
N LYS A 353 -3.73 -0.66 21.28
CA LYS A 353 -4.09 -1.07 22.64
C LYS A 353 -3.29 -0.27 23.66
N LEU A 354 -3.95 0.25 24.70
CA LEU A 354 -3.28 0.84 25.86
C LEU A 354 -2.36 -0.17 26.54
N ALA A 355 -1.27 0.35 27.10
CA ALA A 355 -0.44 -0.40 28.02
C ALA A 355 -1.32 -0.97 29.15
N ASP A 356 -1.06 -2.22 29.49
CA ASP A 356 -1.70 -2.92 30.61
C ASP A 356 -0.64 -3.50 31.55
N GLU A 357 -1.08 -4.19 32.59
CA GLU A 357 -0.22 -4.83 33.57
C GLU A 357 0.84 -5.75 32.93
N PHE A 358 0.54 -6.41 31.80
CA PHE A 358 1.54 -7.25 31.13
C PHE A 358 2.72 -6.42 30.60
N HIS A 359 2.44 -5.25 30.04
CA HIS A 359 3.49 -4.32 29.58
C HIS A 359 4.30 -3.81 30.77
N GLU A 360 3.62 -3.42 31.85
CA GLU A 360 4.25 -2.88 33.06
C GLU A 360 5.16 -3.91 33.73
N VAL A 361 4.64 -5.10 34.03
CA VAL A 361 5.37 -6.17 34.71
C VAL A 361 6.57 -6.66 33.89
N ARG A 362 6.46 -6.67 32.56
CA ARG A 362 7.55 -7.10 31.67
C ARG A 362 8.48 -5.98 31.23
N ASN A 363 8.17 -4.72 31.59
CA ASN A 363 8.85 -3.52 31.15
C ASN A 363 8.97 -3.46 29.62
N LEU A 364 7.83 -3.61 28.94
CA LEU A 364 7.71 -3.56 27.49
C LEU A 364 7.16 -2.20 27.06
N ASP A 365 7.81 -1.60 26.07
CA ASP A 365 7.28 -0.41 25.40
C ASP A 365 5.92 -0.69 24.75
N ASN A 366 5.03 0.29 24.83
CA ASN A 366 3.73 0.35 24.15
C ASN A 366 3.67 1.64 23.33
N MET A 367 4.07 1.56 22.06
CA MET A 367 4.11 2.70 21.16
C MET A 367 2.76 2.83 20.45
N MET A 368 1.84 3.51 21.12
CA MET A 368 0.46 3.65 20.65
C MET A 368 0.33 4.62 19.47
N GLY A 369 -0.22 4.12 18.37
CA GLY A 369 -0.43 4.89 17.15
C GLY A 369 -0.47 4.02 15.92
N PHE A 370 -0.44 4.69 14.78
CA PHE A 370 -0.45 4.08 13.45
C PHE A 370 0.40 4.93 12.50
N TRP A 371 0.80 4.38 11.37
CA TRP A 371 1.52 5.12 10.34
C TRP A 371 0.58 5.61 9.25
N THR A 372 0.75 6.85 8.83
CA THR A 372 0.30 7.32 7.52
C THR A 372 1.46 7.18 6.54
N VAL A 373 1.24 6.51 5.40
CA VAL A 373 2.29 6.24 4.42
C VAL A 373 1.84 6.67 3.03
N GLU A 374 2.59 7.57 2.42
CA GLU A 374 2.47 7.94 1.01
C GLU A 374 3.59 7.24 0.22
N ILE A 375 3.22 6.49 -0.81
CA ILE A 375 4.14 5.69 -1.63
C ILE A 375 4.01 6.14 -3.06
N THR A 376 5.11 6.61 -3.64
CA THR A 376 5.26 6.86 -5.07
C THR A 376 6.06 5.71 -5.68
N SER A 377 5.43 4.89 -6.52
CA SER A 377 6.07 3.74 -7.15
C SER A 377 5.95 3.76 -8.68
N LYS A 378 6.89 3.07 -9.34
CA LYS A 378 6.84 2.80 -10.78
C LYS A 378 5.85 1.69 -11.10
N ARG A 379 5.58 1.50 -12.39
CA ARG A 379 4.70 0.42 -12.85
C ARG A 379 5.22 -0.97 -12.51
N ASP A 380 6.53 -1.18 -12.47
CA ASP A 380 7.13 -2.47 -12.08
C ASP A 380 7.11 -2.73 -10.56
N GLY A 381 6.61 -1.78 -9.77
CA GLY A 381 6.48 -1.87 -8.32
C GLY A 381 7.58 -1.16 -7.53
N ASP A 382 8.69 -0.78 -8.18
CA ASP A 382 9.82 -0.11 -7.55
C ASP A 382 9.38 1.20 -6.89
N ILE A 383 9.71 1.36 -5.61
CA ILE A 383 9.37 2.56 -4.85
C ILE A 383 10.41 3.64 -5.14
N VAL A 384 9.94 4.77 -5.67
CA VAL A 384 10.76 5.96 -5.98
C VAL A 384 10.81 6.91 -4.79
N ARG A 385 9.69 7.04 -4.07
CA ARG A 385 9.59 7.84 -2.86
C ARG A 385 8.63 7.19 -1.89
N LEU A 386 9.02 7.21 -0.63
CA LEU A 386 8.17 6.84 0.49
C LEU A 386 8.22 7.99 1.50
N ALA A 387 7.06 8.45 1.95
CA ALA A 387 6.93 9.45 2.99
C ALA A 387 5.99 8.92 4.08
N GLU A 388 6.53 8.75 5.27
CA GLU A 388 5.86 8.18 6.43
C GLU A 388 5.75 9.20 7.57
N ARG A 389 4.71 9.03 8.38
CA ARG A 389 4.55 9.72 9.64
C ARG A 389 3.84 8.81 10.64
N PHE A 390 4.40 8.67 11.83
CA PHE A 390 3.71 8.01 12.93
C PHE A 390 2.76 9.01 13.60
N GLU A 391 1.48 8.67 13.63
CA GLU A 391 0.46 9.47 14.31
C GLU A 391 0.16 8.82 15.66
N HIS A 392 0.42 9.56 16.73
CA HIS A 392 0.12 9.10 18.09
C HIS A 392 -1.40 9.01 18.28
N ALA A 393 -1.87 7.86 18.74
CA ALA A 393 -3.29 7.64 19.01
C ALA A 393 -3.63 7.69 20.51
N TYR A 394 -2.78 8.32 21.34
CA TYR A 394 -2.98 8.37 22.77
C TYR A 394 -4.36 8.94 23.14
N VAL A 395 -5.04 8.25 24.04
CA VAL A 395 -6.28 8.67 24.68
C VAL A 395 -6.14 8.54 26.18
N ASP A 396 -6.86 9.39 26.91
CA ASP A 396 -6.95 9.29 28.36
C ASP A 396 -7.53 7.91 28.75
N PRO A 397 -6.81 7.08 29.53
CA PRO A 397 -7.25 5.73 29.92
C PRO A 397 -8.63 5.70 30.60
N SER A 398 -9.01 6.77 31.30
CA SER A 398 -10.33 6.89 31.95
C SER A 398 -11.50 6.89 30.96
N ARG A 399 -11.23 7.13 29.67
CA ARG A 399 -12.22 7.09 28.59
C ARG A 399 -12.38 5.70 27.99
N CYS A 400 -11.37 4.84 28.10
CA CYS A 400 -11.47 3.45 27.67
C CYS A 400 -12.34 2.62 28.63
N SER A 401 -12.43 2.96 29.91
CA SER A 401 -13.19 2.20 30.92
C SER A 401 -14.70 2.51 30.96
N ARG A 402 -15.18 3.56 30.28
CA ARG A 402 -16.62 3.91 30.30
C ARG A 402 -17.42 2.95 29.43
N THR A 403 -18.18 2.07 30.07
CA THR A 403 -19.37 1.48 29.47
C THR A 403 -20.30 2.63 29.09
N VAL A 404 -20.51 2.87 27.79
CA VAL A 404 -21.54 3.80 27.35
C VAL A 404 -22.88 3.17 27.72
N VAL A 405 -23.36 3.46 28.94
CA VAL A 405 -24.76 3.22 29.28
C VAL A 405 -25.54 4.22 28.44
N SER A 406 -26.17 3.76 27.38
CA SER A 406 -27.10 4.60 26.63
C SER A 406 -28.17 5.08 27.61
N GLN A 407 -28.22 6.39 27.87
CA GLN A 407 -29.39 6.97 28.50
C GLN A 407 -30.56 6.70 27.55
N LYS A 408 -31.55 5.97 28.08
CA LYS A 408 -32.81 5.64 27.40
C LYS A 408 -33.60 6.90 27.06
#